data_AF-A0A7K9S6U8-F1
#
_entry.id   AF-A0A7K9S6U8-F1
#
_cell.length_a   1.000
_cell.length_b   1.000
_cell.length_c   1.000
_cell.angle_alpha   90.00
_cell.angle_beta   90.00
_cell.angle_gamma   90.00
#
_symmetry.space_group_name_H-M   'P 1'
#
loop_
_entity.id
_entity.type
_entity.pdbx_description
1 polymer ?
#
loop_
_entity_poly.entity_id
_entity_poly.type
_entity_poly.pdbx_seq_one_letter_code
_entity_poly.pdbx_strand_id
1 'polypeptide(L)' 'SPAVRTCPKSHLSLENGQVTPGAMERVPVEGTWAEFRCDAAFRLVGAARSNCTKSGRWS' A
#
# COMPACT_ATOMS: atom_id res chain seq x y z
N SER A 1 -15.62 -16.02 -13.84
CA SER A 1 -15.37 -14.80 -13.03
C SER A 1 -13.97 -14.29 -13.32
N PRO A 2 -13.74 -12.98 -13.46
CA PRO A 2 -12.39 -12.44 -13.61
C PRO A 2 -11.56 -12.77 -12.37
N ALA A 3 -10.30 -13.16 -12.55
CA ALA A 3 -9.39 -13.38 -11.43
C ALA A 3 -8.97 -12.03 -10.83
N VAL A 4 -9.19 -11.85 -9.53
CA VAL A 4 -8.73 -10.67 -8.79
C VAL A 4 -7.21 -10.76 -8.61
N ARG A 5 -6.48 -9.69 -8.95
CA ARG A 5 -5.04 -9.65 -8.74
C ARG A 5 -4.70 -9.25 -7.31
N THR A 6 -3.60 -9.82 -6.81
CA THR A 6 -3.05 -9.48 -5.50
C THR A 6 -1.86 -8.54 -5.66
N CYS A 7 -1.59 -7.74 -4.63
CA CYS A 7 -0.38 -6.93 -4.54
C CYS A 7 0.54 -7.42 -3.43
N PRO A 8 1.87 -7.29 -3.60
CA PRO A 8 2.82 -7.78 -2.62
C PRO A 8 2.77 -6.95 -1.33
N LYS A 9 2.80 -7.63 -0.19
CA LYS A 9 2.91 -6.99 1.14
C LYS A 9 4.28 -6.36 1.38
N SER A 10 5.31 -6.76 0.64
CA SER A 10 6.67 -6.20 0.80
C SER A 10 6.72 -4.70 0.54
N HIS A 11 5.76 -4.14 -0.22
CA HIS A 11 5.64 -2.70 -0.45
C HIS A 11 4.91 -1.97 0.70
N LEU A 12 4.36 -2.70 1.66
CA LEU A 12 3.66 -2.17 2.84
C LEU A 12 4.60 -2.12 4.05
N SER A 13 5.81 -1.63 3.81
CA SER A 13 6.81 -1.33 4.84
C SER A 13 7.41 0.02 4.51
N LEU A 14 7.42 0.92 5.50
CA LEU A 14 7.99 2.25 5.38
C LEU A 14 9.02 2.41 6.48
N GLU A 15 10.24 2.76 6.11
CA GLU A 15 11.29 3.04 7.08
C GLU A 15 10.95 4.34 7.85
N ASN A 16 11.15 4.33 9.17
CA ASN A 16 10.87 5.47 10.06
C ASN A 16 9.44 6.01 9.85
N GLY A 17 8.47 5.10 9.79
CA GLY A 17 7.08 5.45 9.59
C GLY A 17 6.14 4.26 9.66
N GLN A 18 4.89 4.53 9.30
CA GLN A 18 3.79 3.60 9.35
C GLN A 18 3.05 3.56 8.01
N VAL A 19 2.58 2.36 7.68
CA VAL A 19 1.69 2.13 6.56
C VAL A 19 0.32 1.78 7.13
N THR A 20 -0.68 2.59 6.81
CA THR A 20 -2.08 2.34 7.18
C THR A 20 -2.82 1.81 5.95
N PRO A 21 -3.02 0.49 5.83
CA PRO A 21 -3.77 -0.10 4.73
C PRO A 21 -5.27 0.12 4.92
N GLY A 22 -5.93 0.70 3.92
CA GLY A 22 -7.38 0.76 3.83
C GLY A 22 -7.92 -0.57 3.31
N ALA A 23 -8.81 -1.20 4.08
CA ALA A 23 -9.44 -2.50 3.78
C ALA A 23 -8.46 -3.70 3.74
N MET A 24 -7.79 -4.01 4.86
CA MET A 24 -7.08 -5.29 4.96
C MET A 24 -8.01 -6.46 5.23
N GLU A 25 -8.34 -7.15 4.14
CA GLU A 25 -8.35 -8.61 4.13
C GLU A 25 -6.89 -9.11 4.25
N ARG A 26 -6.65 -10.37 4.64
CA ARG A 26 -5.29 -10.93 4.87
C ARG A 26 -4.33 -10.76 3.69
N VAL A 27 -4.78 -10.48 2.47
CA VAL A 27 -3.95 -10.25 1.26
C VAL A 27 -4.49 -9.03 0.50
N PRO A 28 -3.65 -8.00 0.21
CA PRO A 28 -4.06 -6.86 -0.61
C PRO A 28 -4.48 -7.33 -2.01
N VAL A 29 -5.62 -6.85 -2.48
CA VAL A 29 -6.19 -7.17 -3.79
C VAL A 29 -6.38 -5.90 -4.60
N GLU A 30 -6.67 -6.04 -5.89
CA GLU A 30 -7.07 -4.93 -6.76
C GLU A 30 -8.13 -4.05 -6.05
N GLY A 31 -7.87 -2.74 -6.00
CA GLY A 31 -8.73 -1.76 -5.33
C GLY A 31 -8.37 -1.47 -3.87
N THR A 32 -7.53 -2.30 -3.22
CA THR A 32 -6.93 -1.96 -1.92
C THR A 32 -6.05 -0.72 -2.05
N TRP A 33 -6.00 0.11 -1.01
CA TRP A 33 -5.11 1.26 -0.94
C TRP A 33 -4.33 1.29 0.37
N ALA A 34 -3.22 2.00 0.39
CA ALA A 34 -2.38 2.17 1.57
C ALA A 34 -1.94 3.63 1.70
N GLU A 35 -2.00 4.16 2.92
CA GLU A 35 -1.47 5.47 3.29
C GLU A 35 -0.14 5.33 4.01
N PHE A 36 0.80 6.21 3.67
CA PHE A 36 2.15 6.26 4.18
C PHE A 36 2.32 7.50 5.04
N ARG A 37 2.81 7.30 6.26
CA ARG A 37 3.08 8.40 7.19
C ARG A 37 4.43 8.17 7.86
N CYS A 38 5.31 9.15 7.77
CA CYS A 38 6.58 9.10 8.50
C CYS A 38 6.38 9.43 9.98
N ASP A 39 7.27 8.89 10.80
CA ASP A 39 7.40 9.25 12.22
C ASP A 39 7.83 10.72 12.38
N ALA A 40 7.72 11.23 13.60
CA ALA A 40 8.17 12.59 13.91
C ALA A 40 9.65 12.79 13.53
N ALA A 41 9.98 13.99 13.04
CA ALA A 41 11.29 14.38 12.50
C ALA A 41 11.68 13.80 11.13
N PHE A 42 10.86 12.91 10.55
CA PHE A 42 11.07 12.41 9.19
C PHE A 42 10.09 13.05 8.20
N ARG A 43 10.49 13.11 6.92
CA ARG A 43 9.66 13.61 5.82
C ARG A 43 9.52 12.54 4.75
N LEU A 44 8.29 12.31 4.33
CA LEU A 44 7.99 11.38 3.25
C LEU A 44 8.54 11.91 1.91
N VAL A 45 9.21 11.03 1.17
CA VAL A 45 9.65 11.29 -0.21
C VAL A 45 8.80 10.43 -1.14
N GLY A 46 8.02 11.07 -2.02
CA GLY A 46 7.08 10.39 -2.91
C GLY A 46 5.62 10.56 -2.48
N ALA A 47 4.76 9.65 -2.93
CA ALA A 47 3.32 9.73 -2.68
C ALA A 47 2.95 9.23 -1.27
N ALA A 48 2.08 9.98 -0.59
CA ALA A 48 1.51 9.58 0.70
C ALA A 48 0.46 8.47 0.60
N ARG A 49 0.06 8.08 -0.62
CA ARG A 49 -0.92 7.04 -0.85
C ARG A 49 -0.58 6.23 -2.10
N SER A 50 -0.73 4.92 -2.01
CA SER A 50 -0.61 4.00 -3.14
C SER A 50 -1.86 3.11 -3.26
N ASN A 51 -2.18 2.68 -4.49
CA ASN A 51 -3.32 1.81 -4.76
C ASN A 51 -2.85 0.53 -5.45
N CYS A 52 -3.43 -0.61 -5.06
CA CYS A 52 -3.24 -1.88 -5.73
C CYS A 52 -4.01 -1.87 -7.06
N THR A 53 -3.28 -1.77 -8.15
CA THR A 53 -3.84 -1.62 -9.50
C THR A 53 -4.31 -2.96 -10.08
N LYS A 54 -5.07 -2.88 -11.18
CA LYS A 54 -5.44 -4.00 -12.07
C LYS A 54 -4.26 -4.80 -12.62
N SER A 55 -3.02 -4.33 -12.44
CA SER A 55 -1.80 -5.03 -12.83
C SER A 55 -1.22 -5.91 -11.70
N GLY A 56 -1.74 -5.83 -10.48
CA GLY A 56 -1.16 -6.49 -9.30
C GLY A 56 0.07 -5.75 -8.75
N ARG A 57 0.16 -4.45 -9.03
CA ARG A 57 1.24 -3.57 -8.55
C ARG A 57 0.69 -2.34 -7.85
N TRP A 58 1.44 -1.89 -6.86
CA TRP A 58 1.29 -0.59 -6.21
C TRP A 58 1.71 0.53 -7.16
N SER A 59 1.01 1.67 -7.08
CA SER A 59 1.25 2.91 -7.84
C SER A 59 2.24 3.84 -7.15
#